data_AF-A0A7C5YGM3-F1
#
_entry.id   AF-A0A7C5YGM3-F1
#
_cell.length_a   1.000
_cell.length_b   1.000
_cell.length_c   1.000
_cell.angle_alpha   90.00
_cell.angle_beta   90.00
_cell.angle_gamma   90.00
#
_symmetry.space_group_name_H-M   'P 1'
#
loop_
_entity.id
_entity.type
_entity.pdbx_description
1 polymer ?
#
loop_
_entity_poly.entity_id
_entity_poly.type
_entity_poly.pdbx_seq_one_letter_code
_entity_poly.pdbx_strand_id
1 'polypeptide(L)'
;MRRVAMFLSLVRVSLSLYFALVCAHVYAGQPEVSFGPFVPTPMPVVEEMLKLANVTKEDIVYDLGCGDGRIVIMAAKKFGARGVGIDIDAGLIEKCKESAKAEGVADKVRFIAEDAMKSNISDATVVTLYVLPNAMLKLRPKLLRELKPGVRIVSHNYSMGDWEADKVVHVNVDYQRTLYYWVVPAGVAGVWRWKTQLNGKTVECVMRLKQEFQKVSGVLEVDGSECKVTDIKLLGNEISLSAVAPIGGKEVKLSFSGIVSNDTIKGTQVVDGVKSNWNASRKRISIDGRWKWEAKTPDGELRGELLIKQGKDGMLSFVFLDGDSGTELWDWYVWGASLRFSAKLSSGKEVTFRGLIEDDRIVGNVKCDAWGGEGEWNAIKISTR
;
A
#
# COMPACT_ATOMS: atom_id res chain seq x y z
N MET A 1 52.94 7.98 38.81
CA MET A 1 52.59 7.17 37.62
C MET A 1 51.14 6.68 37.59
N ARG A 2 50.60 6.01 38.62
CA ARG A 2 49.22 5.47 38.61
C ARG A 2 48.09 6.50 38.40
N ARG A 3 48.19 7.70 39.00
CA ARG A 3 47.17 8.77 38.85
C ARG A 3 47.10 9.36 37.43
N VAL A 4 48.24 9.44 36.74
CA VAL A 4 48.32 9.95 35.35
C VAL A 4 47.74 8.93 34.37
N ALA A 5 48.00 7.63 34.58
CA ALA A 5 47.42 6.56 33.76
C ALA A 5 45.89 6.47 33.90
N MET A 6 45.35 6.67 35.12
CA MET A 6 43.90 6.66 35.38
C MET A 6 43.20 7.87 34.74
N PHE A 7 43.83 9.06 34.80
CA PHE A 7 43.32 10.27 34.16
C PHE A 7 43.31 10.17 32.63
N LEU A 8 44.38 9.63 32.02
CA LEU A 8 44.44 9.39 30.57
C LEU A 8 43.44 8.32 30.10
N SER A 9 43.14 7.32 30.93
CA SER A 9 42.11 6.31 30.65
C SER A 9 40.70 6.91 30.69
N LEU A 10 40.40 7.76 31.67
CA LEU A 10 39.12 8.46 31.77
C LEU A 10 38.90 9.41 30.58
N VAL A 11 39.92 10.18 30.19
CA VAL A 11 39.85 11.09 29.03
C VAL A 11 39.60 10.32 27.73
N ARG A 12 40.23 9.16 27.53
CA ARG A 12 40.00 8.30 26.35
C ARG A 12 38.58 7.73 26.31
N VAL A 13 38.04 7.27 27.45
CA VAL A 13 36.67 6.74 27.52
C VAL A 13 35.65 7.86 27.22
N SER A 14 35.85 9.06 27.76
CA SER A 14 34.97 10.21 27.46
C SER A 14 35.03 10.66 26.00
N LEU A 15 36.21 10.61 25.36
CA LEU A 15 36.35 10.97 23.95
C LEU A 15 35.67 9.93 23.02
N SER A 16 35.77 8.65 23.37
CA SER A 16 35.09 7.56 22.64
C SER A 16 33.57 7.61 22.78
N LEU A 17 33.05 7.93 23.98
CA LEU A 17 31.62 8.14 24.20
C LEU A 17 31.10 9.37 23.45
N TYR A 18 31.85 10.46 23.43
CA TYR A 18 31.51 11.65 22.65
C TYR A 18 31.52 11.35 21.15
N PHE A 19 32.52 10.64 20.65
CA PHE A 19 32.58 10.22 19.25
C PHE A 19 31.44 9.26 18.87
N ALA A 20 31.09 8.31 19.74
CA ALA A 20 29.95 7.42 19.54
C ALA A 20 28.62 8.20 19.53
N LEU A 21 28.45 9.19 20.41
CA LEU A 21 27.29 10.08 20.43
C LEU A 21 27.20 10.93 19.17
N VAL A 22 28.30 11.53 18.72
CA VAL A 22 28.35 12.33 17.49
C VAL A 22 28.07 11.44 16.27
N CYS A 23 28.68 10.27 16.17
CA CYS A 23 28.39 9.30 15.11
C CYS A 23 26.91 8.87 15.14
N ALA A 24 26.35 8.54 16.31
CA ALA A 24 24.94 8.19 16.43
C ALA A 24 24.00 9.34 16.02
N HIS A 25 24.34 10.59 16.34
CA HIS A 25 23.57 11.77 15.90
C HIS A 25 23.69 12.00 14.38
N VAL A 26 24.89 11.84 13.81
CA VAL A 26 25.13 11.96 12.36
C VAL A 26 24.39 10.86 11.59
N TYR A 27 24.41 9.62 12.07
CA TYR A 27 23.68 8.49 11.48
C TYR A 27 22.17 8.61 11.67
N ALA A 28 21.68 9.12 12.80
CA ALA A 28 20.26 9.33 13.05
C ALA A 28 19.64 10.42 12.14
N GLY A 29 20.46 11.30 11.55
CA GLY A 29 20.02 12.40 10.69
C GLY A 29 20.01 12.09 9.19
N GLN A 30 20.55 10.96 8.75
CA GLN A 30 20.51 10.59 7.32
C GLN A 30 19.20 9.87 6.99
N PRO A 31 18.55 10.19 5.84
CA PRO A 31 17.40 9.42 5.40
C PRO A 31 17.82 7.98 5.11
N GLU A 32 17.05 7.03 5.62
CA GLU A 32 17.24 5.60 5.34
C GLU A 32 17.00 5.26 3.86
N VAL A 33 16.30 6.15 3.14
CA VAL A 33 15.93 6.01 1.74
C VAL A 33 16.30 7.27 0.97
N SER A 34 17.23 7.16 0.03
CA SER A 34 17.54 8.27 -0.88
C SER A 34 16.49 8.37 -2.00
N PHE A 35 15.93 9.56 -2.19
CA PHE A 35 14.96 9.85 -3.26
C PHE A 35 15.64 10.24 -4.58
N GLY A 36 16.95 10.46 -4.56
CA GLY A 36 17.77 10.90 -5.69
C GLY A 36 18.19 12.38 -5.60
N PRO A 37 19.03 12.84 -6.54
CA PRO A 37 19.40 14.25 -6.64
C PRO A 37 18.21 15.10 -7.13
N PHE A 38 18.24 16.40 -6.85
CA PHE A 38 17.25 17.33 -7.40
C PHE A 38 17.41 17.46 -8.92
N VAL A 39 16.49 16.83 -9.66
CA VAL A 39 16.32 16.99 -11.10
C VAL A 39 14.86 17.36 -11.34
N PRO A 40 14.55 18.58 -11.79
CA PRO A 40 13.18 19.02 -11.87
C PRO A 40 12.41 18.39 -13.04
N THR A 41 11.12 18.08 -12.81
CA THR A 41 10.19 17.73 -13.88
C THR A 41 9.92 18.95 -14.77
N PRO A 42 10.06 18.86 -16.11
CA PRO A 42 9.73 19.97 -17.02
C PRO A 42 8.27 20.43 -16.87
N MET A 43 8.02 21.75 -16.91
CA MET A 43 6.69 22.32 -16.65
C MET A 43 5.56 21.73 -17.53
N PRO A 44 5.76 21.47 -18.83
CA PRO A 44 4.70 20.81 -19.62
C PRO A 44 4.39 19.39 -19.12
N VAL A 45 5.38 18.66 -18.61
CA VAL A 45 5.18 17.32 -18.02
C VAL A 45 4.45 17.43 -16.69
N VAL A 46 4.78 18.43 -15.86
CA VAL A 46 4.04 18.72 -14.61
C VAL A 46 2.55 18.93 -14.90
N GLU A 47 2.23 19.73 -15.91
CA GLU A 47 0.85 19.97 -16.30
C GLU A 47 0.13 18.68 -16.72
N GLU A 48 0.79 17.85 -17.54
CA GLU A 48 0.23 16.56 -17.95
C GLU A 48 0.06 15.59 -16.78
N MET A 49 0.95 15.61 -15.78
CA MET A 49 0.75 14.83 -14.55
C MET A 49 -0.52 15.25 -13.80
N LEU A 50 -0.73 16.55 -13.63
CA LEU A 50 -1.90 17.09 -12.93
C LEU A 50 -3.21 16.85 -13.72
N LYS A 51 -3.17 16.94 -15.06
CA LYS A 51 -4.30 16.57 -15.93
C LYS A 51 -4.60 15.07 -15.87
N LEU A 52 -3.59 14.21 -15.91
CA LEU A 52 -3.75 12.76 -15.82
C LEU A 52 -4.39 12.35 -14.50
N ALA A 53 -4.03 13.03 -13.41
CA ALA A 53 -4.67 12.90 -12.10
C ALA A 53 -6.06 13.53 -12.00
N ASN A 54 -6.54 14.21 -13.06
CA ASN A 54 -7.77 14.98 -13.07
C ASN A 54 -7.89 15.91 -11.84
N VAL A 55 -6.82 16.66 -11.55
CA VAL A 55 -6.77 17.55 -10.39
C VAL A 55 -7.84 18.65 -10.50
N THR A 56 -8.50 18.90 -9.38
CA THR A 56 -9.58 19.88 -9.21
C THR A 56 -9.31 20.78 -8.00
N LYS A 57 -10.14 21.81 -7.78
CA LYS A 57 -10.01 22.71 -6.63
C LYS A 57 -10.34 22.02 -5.29
N GLU A 58 -11.04 20.89 -5.35
CA GLU A 58 -11.38 20.05 -4.20
C GLU A 58 -10.19 19.21 -3.72
N ASP A 59 -9.12 19.12 -4.52
CA ASP A 59 -7.97 18.28 -4.23
C ASP A 59 -6.96 18.89 -3.24
N ILE A 60 -6.29 17.98 -2.52
CA ILE A 60 -5.03 18.24 -1.82
C ILE A 60 -3.95 17.41 -2.51
N VAL A 61 -3.10 18.10 -3.28
CA VAL A 61 -1.99 17.49 -4.00
C VAL A 61 -0.77 17.43 -3.11
N TYR A 62 -0.29 16.22 -2.82
CA TYR A 62 0.97 15.98 -2.15
C TYR A 62 2.07 15.69 -3.16
N ASP A 63 3.23 16.34 -3.02
CA ASP A 63 4.42 16.04 -3.82
C ASP A 63 5.55 15.59 -2.89
N LEU A 64 5.96 14.32 -3.02
CA LEU A 64 6.94 13.70 -2.11
C LEU A 64 8.34 13.74 -2.77
N GLY A 65 9.23 14.56 -2.20
CA GLY A 65 10.46 15.00 -2.86
C GLY A 65 10.19 16.20 -3.77
N CYS A 66 9.56 17.25 -3.23
CA CYS A 66 8.98 18.33 -4.05
C CYS A 66 10.02 19.26 -4.70
N GLY A 67 11.28 19.21 -4.30
CA GLY A 67 12.35 20.02 -4.87
C GLY A 67 12.05 21.52 -4.78
N ASP A 68 11.87 22.18 -5.91
CA ASP A 68 11.52 23.61 -5.99
C ASP A 68 10.02 23.92 -5.89
N GLY A 69 9.19 22.91 -5.60
CA GLY A 69 7.76 23.07 -5.31
C GLY A 69 6.89 23.30 -6.55
N ARG A 70 7.45 23.24 -7.76
CA ARG A 70 6.77 23.58 -9.01
C ARG A 70 5.45 22.84 -9.24
N ILE A 71 5.34 21.59 -8.77
CA ILE A 71 4.15 20.76 -8.98
C ILE A 71 2.98 21.28 -8.16
N VAL A 72 3.18 21.45 -6.85
CA VAL A 72 2.12 21.94 -5.95
C VAL A 72 1.80 23.42 -6.19
N ILE A 73 2.78 24.22 -6.61
CA ILE A 73 2.56 25.62 -7.04
C ILE A 73 1.68 25.65 -8.28
N MET A 74 1.98 24.82 -9.30
CA MET A 74 1.14 24.74 -10.50
C MET A 74 -0.27 24.24 -10.18
N ALA A 75 -0.40 23.22 -9.32
CA ALA A 75 -1.69 22.70 -8.88
C ALA A 75 -2.56 23.81 -8.26
N ALA A 76 -1.98 24.62 -7.37
CA ALA A 76 -2.69 25.74 -6.76
C ALA A 76 -3.02 26.86 -7.74
N LYS A 77 -2.06 27.25 -8.59
CA LYS A 77 -2.21 28.38 -9.51
C LYS A 77 -3.17 28.09 -10.65
N LYS A 78 -3.07 26.91 -11.27
CA LYS A 78 -3.79 26.56 -12.51
C LYS A 78 -5.08 25.78 -12.25
N PHE A 79 -5.08 24.89 -11.25
CA PHE A 79 -6.21 24.01 -10.96
C PHE A 79 -7.00 24.44 -9.72
N GLY A 80 -6.49 25.42 -8.96
CA GLY A 80 -7.14 25.92 -7.75
C GLY A 80 -7.05 24.98 -6.56
N ALA A 81 -6.30 23.88 -6.66
CA ALA A 81 -6.13 22.88 -5.62
C ALA A 81 -5.36 23.44 -4.42
N ARG A 82 -5.41 22.71 -3.29
CA ARG A 82 -4.43 22.88 -2.21
C ARG A 82 -3.21 22.01 -2.47
N GLY A 83 -2.06 22.41 -1.97
CA GLY A 83 -0.79 21.72 -2.20
C GLY A 83 0.01 21.50 -0.92
N VAL A 84 0.66 20.34 -0.80
CA VAL A 84 1.64 20.05 0.25
C VAL A 84 2.91 19.50 -0.41
N GLY A 85 3.98 20.30 -0.41
CA GLY A 85 5.30 19.86 -0.86
C GLY A 85 6.13 19.38 0.33
N ILE A 86 6.71 18.18 0.23
CA ILE A 86 7.60 17.62 1.25
C ILE A 86 8.96 17.37 0.62
N ASP A 87 10.01 17.91 1.21
CA ASP A 87 11.39 17.65 0.81
C ASP A 87 12.29 17.61 2.04
N ILE A 88 13.37 16.86 1.98
CA ILE A 88 14.32 16.77 3.10
C ILE A 88 15.28 17.96 3.14
N ASP A 89 15.48 18.63 2.00
CA ASP A 89 16.34 19.81 1.92
C ASP A 89 15.59 21.06 2.38
N ALA A 90 15.86 21.49 3.62
CA ALA A 90 15.28 22.70 4.20
C ALA A 90 15.57 23.97 3.38
N GLY A 91 16.71 24.05 2.68
CA GLY A 91 17.05 25.18 1.83
C GLY A 91 16.19 25.25 0.57
N LEU A 92 15.84 24.10 -0.03
CA LEU A 92 14.85 24.05 -1.12
C LEU A 92 13.46 24.45 -0.63
N ILE A 93 13.07 24.02 0.58
CA ILE A 93 11.78 24.36 1.18
C ILE A 93 11.62 25.87 1.40
N GLU A 94 12.67 26.59 1.83
CA GLU A 94 12.59 28.05 1.93
C GLU A 94 12.39 28.72 0.57
N LYS A 95 13.09 28.26 -0.47
CA LYS A 95 12.89 28.73 -1.86
C LYS A 95 11.47 28.44 -2.38
N CYS A 96 10.88 27.31 -2.00
CA CYS A 96 9.49 26.98 -2.33
C CYS A 96 8.52 27.99 -1.73
N LYS A 97 8.71 28.38 -0.45
CA LYS A 97 7.88 29.37 0.23
C LYS A 97 7.98 30.75 -0.44
N GLU A 98 9.18 31.17 -0.84
CA GLU A 98 9.40 32.41 -1.60
C GLU A 98 8.69 32.35 -2.97
N SER A 99 8.85 31.25 -3.69
CA SER A 99 8.21 31.03 -5.00
C SER A 99 6.69 31.06 -4.91
N ALA A 100 6.10 30.41 -3.91
CA ALA A 100 4.65 30.43 -3.70
C ALA A 100 4.10 31.82 -3.36
N LYS A 101 4.87 32.65 -2.65
CA LYS A 101 4.51 34.06 -2.41
C LYS A 101 4.57 34.87 -3.71
N ALA A 102 5.65 34.72 -4.48
CA ALA A 102 5.81 35.40 -5.76
C ALA A 102 4.72 35.02 -6.77
N GLU A 103 4.29 33.76 -6.75
CA GLU A 103 3.22 33.23 -7.60
C GLU A 103 1.80 33.50 -7.06
N GLY A 104 1.67 34.13 -5.88
CA GLY A 104 0.39 34.52 -5.29
C GLY A 104 -0.48 33.35 -4.81
N VAL A 105 0.13 32.22 -4.42
CA VAL A 105 -0.58 30.99 -3.99
C VAL A 105 -0.19 30.52 -2.59
N ALA A 106 0.51 31.35 -1.81
CA ALA A 106 1.01 31.00 -0.48
C ALA A 106 -0.09 30.62 0.53
N ASP A 107 -1.34 31.03 0.31
CA ASP A 107 -2.51 30.66 1.10
C ASP A 107 -3.03 29.24 0.80
N LYS A 108 -2.63 28.66 -0.33
CA LYS A 108 -3.09 27.33 -0.80
C LYS A 108 -2.04 26.23 -0.68
N VAL A 109 -0.78 26.59 -0.54
CA VAL A 109 0.33 25.62 -0.49
C VAL A 109 1.08 25.65 0.84
N ARG A 110 1.46 24.48 1.31
CA ARG A 110 2.31 24.29 2.49
C ARG A 110 3.57 23.52 2.08
N PHE A 111 4.72 23.92 2.61
CA PHE A 111 5.98 23.21 2.39
C PHE A 111 6.56 22.73 3.72
N ILE A 112 7.03 21.48 3.75
CA ILE A 112 7.49 20.78 4.95
C ILE A 112 8.90 20.25 4.71
N ALA A 113 9.84 20.64 5.57
CA ALA A 113 11.20 20.12 5.58
C ALA A 113 11.27 18.84 6.43
N GLU A 114 10.87 17.70 5.84
CA GLU A 114 10.76 16.41 6.53
C GLU A 114 11.14 15.24 5.62
N ASP A 115 11.47 14.11 6.24
CA ASP A 115 11.58 12.84 5.54
C ASP A 115 10.18 12.35 5.11
N ALA A 116 9.94 12.31 3.80
CA ALA A 116 8.66 11.87 3.22
C ALA A 116 8.30 10.42 3.58
N MET A 117 9.26 9.57 3.96
CA MET A 117 8.98 8.22 4.47
C MET A 117 8.26 8.27 5.82
N LYS A 118 8.51 9.31 6.61
CA LYS A 118 8.00 9.48 7.99
C LYS A 118 6.82 10.45 8.08
N SER A 119 6.64 11.31 7.07
CA SER A 119 5.56 12.30 7.02
C SER A 119 4.17 11.66 6.96
N ASN A 120 3.17 12.24 7.64
CA ASN A 120 1.78 11.80 7.50
C ASN A 120 1.19 12.34 6.19
N ILE A 121 0.69 11.44 5.33
CA ILE A 121 0.10 11.77 4.02
C ILE A 121 -1.40 11.40 3.90
N SER A 122 -2.05 11.04 5.01
CA SER A 122 -3.39 10.43 5.02
C SER A 122 -4.55 11.33 4.56
N ASP A 123 -4.34 12.63 4.48
CA ASP A 123 -5.32 13.59 3.97
C ASP A 123 -5.16 13.90 2.47
N ALA A 124 -4.11 13.38 1.81
CA ALA A 124 -3.90 13.55 0.37
C ALA A 124 -5.10 13.00 -0.43
N THR A 125 -5.45 13.69 -1.51
CA THR A 125 -6.39 13.19 -2.54
C THR A 125 -5.68 12.85 -3.84
N VAL A 126 -4.51 13.47 -4.06
CA VAL A 126 -3.59 13.19 -5.16
C VAL A 126 -2.16 13.17 -4.64
N VAL A 127 -1.34 12.23 -5.09
CA VAL A 127 0.10 12.17 -4.80
C VAL A 127 0.88 12.23 -6.11
N THR A 128 1.90 13.08 -6.19
CA THR A 128 2.86 13.14 -7.30
C THR A 128 4.24 12.67 -6.85
N LEU A 129 4.94 12.00 -7.77
CA LEU A 129 6.25 11.41 -7.51
C LEU A 129 7.18 11.60 -8.71
N TYR A 130 8.41 12.02 -8.43
CA TYR A 130 9.54 11.85 -9.34
C TYR A 130 10.80 11.51 -8.54
N VAL A 131 10.90 10.24 -8.12
CA VAL A 131 11.95 9.75 -7.23
C VAL A 131 12.53 8.43 -7.76
N LEU A 132 13.74 8.06 -7.33
CA LEU A 132 14.43 6.87 -7.83
C LEU A 132 13.62 5.56 -7.66
N PRO A 133 13.81 4.55 -8.53
CA PRO A 133 13.08 3.28 -8.46
C PRO A 133 13.09 2.60 -7.09
N ASN A 134 14.22 2.61 -6.39
CA ASN A 134 14.30 2.02 -5.04
C ASN A 134 13.42 2.78 -4.03
N ALA A 135 13.37 4.11 -4.12
CA ALA A 135 12.48 4.92 -3.29
C ALA A 135 11.00 4.65 -3.61
N MET A 136 10.65 4.50 -4.90
CA MET A 136 9.28 4.13 -5.31
C MET A 136 8.82 2.82 -4.65
N LEU A 137 9.67 1.78 -4.66
CA LEU A 137 9.35 0.50 -4.05
C LEU A 137 9.24 0.58 -2.53
N LYS A 138 10.08 1.39 -1.86
CA LYS A 138 10.01 1.61 -0.41
C LYS A 138 8.82 2.49 0.00
N LEU A 139 8.37 3.40 -0.86
CA LEU A 139 7.18 4.23 -0.64
C LEU A 139 5.88 3.45 -0.82
N ARG A 140 5.84 2.46 -1.72
CA ARG A 140 4.62 1.68 -2.02
C ARG A 140 3.88 1.15 -0.77
N PRO A 141 4.54 0.55 0.26
CA PRO A 141 3.92 0.18 1.53
C PRO A 141 3.25 1.33 2.25
N LYS A 142 3.92 2.49 2.30
CA LYS A 142 3.41 3.69 2.94
C LYS A 142 2.15 4.21 2.23
N LEU A 143 2.20 4.30 0.91
CA LEU A 143 1.10 4.81 0.08
C LEU A 143 -0.16 3.95 0.28
N LEU A 144 -0.03 2.63 0.20
CA LEU A 144 -1.17 1.71 0.36
C LEU A 144 -1.72 1.63 1.80
N ARG A 145 -0.90 1.96 2.81
CA ARG A 145 -1.31 1.95 4.21
C ARG A 145 -2.01 3.24 4.64
N GLU A 146 -1.50 4.39 4.19
CA GLU A 146 -1.91 5.69 4.70
C GLU A 146 -2.95 6.39 3.83
N LEU A 147 -2.96 6.12 2.52
CA LEU A 147 -3.89 6.75 1.59
C LEU A 147 -5.25 6.06 1.59
N LYS A 148 -6.30 6.86 1.49
CA LYS A 148 -7.67 6.34 1.38
C LYS A 148 -7.89 5.70 0.00
N PRO A 149 -8.78 4.71 -0.11
CA PRO A 149 -9.21 4.22 -1.40
C PRO A 149 -9.73 5.36 -2.30
N GLY A 150 -9.32 5.37 -3.56
CA GLY A 150 -9.68 6.42 -4.53
C GLY A 150 -8.66 7.55 -4.65
N VAL A 151 -7.66 7.64 -3.76
CA VAL A 151 -6.53 8.56 -3.93
C VAL A 151 -5.78 8.22 -5.22
N ARG A 152 -5.47 9.24 -6.00
CA ARG A 152 -4.81 9.12 -7.31
C ARG A 152 -3.32 9.36 -7.15
N ILE A 153 -2.49 8.55 -7.79
CA ILE A 153 -1.04 8.69 -7.72
C ILE A 153 -0.51 8.83 -9.14
N VAL A 154 0.34 9.83 -9.38
CA VAL A 154 1.03 10.00 -10.67
C VAL A 154 2.54 10.03 -10.46
N SER A 155 3.25 9.18 -11.19
CA SER A 155 4.71 9.11 -11.16
C SER A 155 5.31 9.48 -12.52
N HIS A 156 6.44 10.19 -12.49
CA HIS A 156 7.26 10.50 -13.65
C HIS A 156 8.39 9.46 -13.80
N ASN A 157 8.43 8.79 -14.96
CA ASN A 157 9.39 7.79 -15.46
C ASN A 157 9.51 6.47 -14.71
N TYR A 158 9.13 6.39 -13.44
CA TYR A 158 9.36 5.19 -12.63
C TYR A 158 8.05 4.54 -12.16
N SER A 159 7.97 3.21 -12.29
CA SER A 159 6.84 2.40 -11.83
C SER A 159 7.02 1.93 -10.38
N MET A 160 6.03 1.23 -9.83
CA MET A 160 6.07 0.62 -8.49
C MET A 160 6.17 -0.90 -8.54
N GLY A 161 6.93 -1.45 -9.50
CA GLY A 161 7.16 -2.89 -9.66
C GLY A 161 5.85 -3.65 -9.91
N ASP A 162 5.58 -4.68 -9.09
CA ASP A 162 4.39 -5.54 -9.20
C ASP A 162 3.04 -4.82 -9.08
N TRP A 163 3.01 -3.59 -8.56
CA TRP A 163 1.81 -2.78 -8.60
C TRP A 163 1.68 -2.13 -9.97
N GLU A 164 1.03 -2.84 -10.87
CA GLU A 164 0.75 -2.37 -12.23
C GLU A 164 -0.07 -1.08 -12.21
N ALA A 165 0.28 -0.15 -13.10
CA ALA A 165 -0.41 1.12 -13.25
C ALA A 165 -1.78 0.92 -13.92
N ASP A 166 -2.79 1.65 -13.44
CA ASP A 166 -4.12 1.66 -14.04
C ASP A 166 -4.10 2.38 -15.41
N LYS A 167 -3.17 3.32 -15.60
CA LYS A 167 -2.88 3.94 -16.91
C LYS A 167 -1.39 4.24 -17.05
N VAL A 168 -0.90 4.17 -18.28
CA VAL A 168 0.44 4.60 -18.69
C VAL A 168 0.29 5.58 -19.85
N VAL A 169 0.92 6.75 -19.75
CA VAL A 169 0.87 7.81 -20.76
C VAL A 169 2.29 8.20 -21.14
N HIS A 170 2.53 8.42 -22.44
CA HIS A 170 3.81 8.91 -22.93
C HIS A 170 3.71 10.39 -23.30
N VAL A 171 4.66 11.20 -22.82
CA VAL A 171 4.71 12.64 -23.03
C VAL A 171 6.06 12.99 -23.67
N ASN A 172 6.03 13.68 -24.81
CA ASN A 172 7.23 14.07 -25.57
C ASN A 172 7.57 15.53 -25.30
N VAL A 173 8.58 15.77 -24.46
CA VAL A 173 9.13 17.10 -24.16
C VAL A 173 10.64 16.97 -24.19
N ASP A 174 11.32 17.41 -25.24
CA ASP A 174 12.74 17.11 -25.55
C ASP A 174 13.02 15.64 -25.89
N TYR A 175 12.50 14.70 -25.09
CA TYR A 175 12.56 13.25 -25.27
C TYR A 175 11.31 12.59 -24.65
N GLN A 176 11.05 11.33 -25.00
CA GLN A 176 9.90 10.60 -24.47
C GLN A 176 10.05 10.35 -22.97
N ARG A 177 9.05 10.77 -22.20
CA ARG A 177 8.87 10.49 -20.78
C ARG A 177 7.63 9.64 -20.58
N THR A 178 7.62 8.82 -19.53
CA THR A 178 6.50 7.95 -19.21
C THR A 178 5.85 8.43 -17.92
N LEU A 179 4.55 8.66 -17.93
CA LEU A 179 3.75 8.92 -16.75
C LEU A 179 2.97 7.67 -16.39
N TYR A 180 3.05 7.27 -15.13
CA TYR A 180 2.27 6.16 -14.58
C TYR A 180 1.19 6.71 -13.67
N TYR A 181 0.00 6.12 -13.73
CA TYR A 181 -1.15 6.52 -12.93
C TYR A 181 -1.74 5.31 -12.20
N TRP A 182 -2.02 5.49 -10.91
CA TRP A 182 -2.69 4.51 -10.06
C TRP A 182 -3.84 5.15 -9.30
N VAL A 183 -4.83 4.35 -8.94
CA VAL A 183 -5.84 4.65 -7.94
C VAL A 183 -5.68 3.66 -6.79
N VAL A 184 -5.51 4.17 -5.57
CA VAL A 184 -5.39 3.34 -4.37
C VAL A 184 -6.64 2.48 -4.21
N PRO A 185 -6.55 1.14 -4.26
CA PRO A 185 -7.73 0.27 -4.21
C PRO A 185 -8.21 0.05 -2.78
N ALA A 186 -9.52 -0.13 -2.60
CA ALA A 186 -10.09 -0.57 -1.33
C ALA A 186 -9.68 -2.02 -1.02
N GLY A 187 -9.51 -2.34 0.26
CA GLY A 187 -9.28 -3.71 0.70
C GLY A 187 -10.57 -4.53 0.64
N VAL A 188 -10.73 -5.35 -0.40
CA VAL A 188 -11.92 -6.19 -0.66
C VAL A 188 -11.70 -7.67 -0.38
N ALA A 189 -10.47 -8.15 -0.16
CA ALA A 189 -10.30 -9.55 0.19
C ALA A 189 -10.99 -9.92 1.52
N GLY A 190 -11.48 -11.15 1.59
CA GLY A 190 -12.22 -11.69 2.73
C GLY A 190 -13.52 -12.36 2.32
N VAL A 191 -14.30 -12.73 3.33
CA VAL A 191 -15.55 -13.49 3.16
C VAL A 191 -16.75 -12.59 3.37
N TRP A 192 -17.40 -12.24 2.27
CA TRP A 192 -18.57 -11.38 2.23
C TRP A 192 -19.86 -12.19 2.25
N ARG A 193 -20.87 -11.70 2.97
CA ARG A 193 -22.19 -12.32 3.09
C ARG A 193 -23.29 -11.32 2.86
N TRP A 194 -24.34 -11.77 2.17
CA TRP A 194 -25.60 -11.05 2.04
C TRP A 194 -26.73 -12.04 1.79
N LYS A 195 -27.97 -11.52 1.80
CA LYS A 195 -29.16 -12.28 1.40
C LYS A 195 -29.73 -11.68 0.13
N THR A 196 -30.21 -12.53 -0.78
CA THR A 196 -30.89 -12.13 -2.01
C THR A 196 -32.18 -12.93 -2.22
N GLN A 197 -33.07 -12.43 -3.08
CA GLN A 197 -34.23 -13.18 -3.54
C GLN A 197 -33.89 -13.95 -4.82
N LEU A 198 -34.09 -15.26 -4.80
CA LEU A 198 -33.98 -16.15 -5.96
C LEU A 198 -35.21 -17.05 -6.01
N ASN A 199 -35.92 -17.07 -7.14
CA ASN A 199 -37.14 -17.89 -7.33
C ASN A 199 -38.17 -17.74 -6.19
N GLY A 200 -38.35 -16.52 -5.67
CA GLY A 200 -39.27 -16.23 -4.56
C GLY A 200 -38.79 -16.69 -3.18
N LYS A 201 -37.57 -17.22 -3.06
CA LYS A 201 -36.95 -17.63 -1.79
C LYS A 201 -35.81 -16.68 -1.44
N THR A 202 -35.67 -16.43 -0.13
CA THR A 202 -34.48 -15.76 0.38
C THR A 202 -33.34 -16.77 0.50
N VAL A 203 -32.25 -16.51 -0.21
CA VAL A 203 -31.03 -17.33 -0.16
C VAL A 203 -29.88 -16.54 0.45
N GLU A 204 -28.98 -17.24 1.11
CA GLU A 204 -27.71 -16.66 1.57
C GLU A 204 -26.66 -16.78 0.45
N CYS A 205 -25.87 -15.72 0.30
CA CYS A 205 -24.74 -15.67 -0.61
C CYS A 205 -23.47 -15.52 0.20
N VAL A 206 -22.44 -16.31 -0.13
CA VAL A 206 -21.12 -16.23 0.49
C VAL A 206 -20.07 -16.03 -0.60
N MET A 207 -19.40 -14.89 -0.60
CA MET A 207 -18.35 -14.58 -1.59
C MET A 207 -16.99 -14.51 -0.92
N ARG A 208 -16.03 -15.29 -1.43
CA ARG A 208 -14.64 -15.32 -0.94
C ARG A 208 -13.75 -14.63 -1.96
N LEU A 209 -13.19 -13.48 -1.58
CA LEU A 209 -12.30 -12.69 -2.44
C LEU A 209 -10.85 -12.79 -1.95
N LYS A 210 -9.93 -12.96 -2.90
CA LYS A 210 -8.48 -12.77 -2.74
C LYS A 210 -8.08 -11.50 -3.51
N GLN A 211 -7.10 -10.78 -3.01
CA GLN A 211 -6.66 -9.51 -3.59
C GLN A 211 -5.15 -9.35 -3.55
N GLU A 212 -4.59 -8.82 -4.63
CA GLU A 212 -3.25 -8.25 -4.70
C GLU A 212 -3.36 -6.92 -5.45
N PHE A 213 -3.14 -5.81 -4.75
CA PHE A 213 -3.39 -4.46 -5.27
C PHE A 213 -4.83 -4.30 -5.79
N GLN A 214 -5.02 -3.90 -7.06
CA GLN A 214 -6.32 -3.81 -7.70
C GLN A 214 -6.80 -5.13 -8.34
N LYS A 215 -5.94 -6.16 -8.39
CA LYS A 215 -6.28 -7.47 -8.96
C LYS A 215 -7.03 -8.29 -7.93
N VAL A 216 -8.24 -8.69 -8.27
CA VAL A 216 -9.15 -9.45 -7.41
C VAL A 216 -9.55 -10.74 -8.10
N SER A 217 -9.66 -11.81 -7.32
CA SER A 217 -10.21 -13.09 -7.75
C SER A 217 -11.10 -13.66 -6.65
N GLY A 218 -11.99 -14.58 -6.98
CA GLY A 218 -12.82 -15.19 -5.95
C GLY A 218 -13.86 -16.16 -6.47
N VAL A 219 -14.59 -16.71 -5.51
CA VAL A 219 -15.73 -17.61 -5.72
C VAL A 219 -16.96 -17.07 -4.99
N LEU A 220 -18.12 -17.40 -5.52
CA LEU A 220 -19.43 -17.09 -4.96
C LEU A 220 -20.17 -18.41 -4.74
N GLU A 221 -20.56 -18.65 -3.50
CA GLU A 221 -21.52 -19.68 -3.14
C GLU A 221 -22.92 -19.07 -3.08
N VAL A 222 -23.85 -19.65 -3.83
CA VAL A 222 -25.25 -19.21 -3.90
C VAL A 222 -26.15 -20.43 -4.16
N ASP A 223 -27.23 -20.55 -3.40
CA ASP A 223 -28.18 -21.69 -3.49
C ASP A 223 -27.48 -23.06 -3.41
N GLY A 224 -26.48 -23.19 -2.53
CA GLY A 224 -25.69 -24.41 -2.34
C GLY A 224 -24.72 -24.75 -3.49
N SER A 225 -24.60 -23.88 -4.50
CA SER A 225 -23.67 -24.04 -5.61
C SER A 225 -22.54 -23.04 -5.54
N GLU A 226 -21.30 -23.52 -5.68
CA GLU A 226 -20.12 -22.66 -5.84
C GLU A 226 -19.90 -22.32 -7.31
N CYS A 227 -19.64 -21.05 -7.60
CA CYS A 227 -19.30 -20.57 -8.94
C CYS A 227 -18.14 -19.57 -8.90
N LYS A 228 -17.39 -19.50 -10.00
CA LYS A 228 -16.30 -18.53 -10.14
C LYS A 228 -16.86 -17.13 -10.33
N VAL A 229 -16.25 -16.15 -9.67
CA VAL A 229 -16.51 -14.73 -9.94
C VAL A 229 -15.64 -14.29 -11.12
N THR A 230 -16.25 -13.62 -12.10
CA THR A 230 -15.63 -13.11 -13.32
C THR A 230 -15.80 -11.59 -13.44
N ASP A 231 -15.13 -11.00 -14.44
CA ASP A 231 -15.28 -9.59 -14.82
C ASP A 231 -15.10 -8.61 -13.65
N ILE A 232 -14.22 -8.97 -12.71
CA ILE A 232 -14.00 -8.19 -11.50
C ILE A 232 -13.22 -6.93 -11.87
N LYS A 233 -13.77 -5.78 -11.49
CA LYS A 233 -13.10 -4.48 -11.58
C LYS A 233 -13.12 -3.85 -10.21
N LEU A 234 -11.97 -3.33 -9.79
CA LEU A 234 -11.79 -2.59 -8.56
C LEU A 234 -11.06 -1.30 -8.90
N LEU A 235 -11.74 -0.16 -8.72
CA LEU A 235 -11.17 1.16 -8.94
C LEU A 235 -11.48 2.04 -7.74
N GLY A 236 -10.44 2.40 -6.97
CA GLY A 236 -10.67 3.07 -5.69
C GLY A 236 -11.52 2.21 -4.76
N ASN A 237 -12.67 2.73 -4.34
CA ASN A 237 -13.66 2.00 -3.56
C ASN A 237 -14.84 1.45 -4.39
N GLU A 238 -14.80 1.56 -5.71
CA GLU A 238 -15.83 1.00 -6.58
C GLU A 238 -15.46 -0.43 -6.97
N ILE A 239 -16.39 -1.37 -6.75
CA ILE A 239 -16.23 -2.76 -7.17
C ILE A 239 -17.40 -3.16 -8.08
N SER A 240 -17.09 -3.85 -9.17
CA SER A 240 -18.06 -4.57 -9.99
C SER A 240 -17.59 -5.98 -10.28
N LEU A 241 -18.50 -6.94 -10.35
CA LEU A 241 -18.18 -8.34 -10.65
C LEU A 241 -19.40 -9.07 -11.22
N SER A 242 -19.15 -10.19 -11.89
CA SER A 242 -20.19 -11.08 -12.41
C SER A 242 -19.96 -12.52 -11.96
N ALA A 243 -21.00 -13.34 -12.03
CA ALA A 243 -20.93 -14.78 -11.85
C ALA A 243 -22.04 -15.45 -12.65
N VAL A 244 -21.87 -16.73 -12.96
CA VAL A 244 -22.92 -17.57 -13.56
C VAL A 244 -23.09 -18.78 -12.65
N ALA A 245 -24.27 -18.93 -12.05
CA ALA A 245 -24.56 -19.96 -11.07
C ALA A 245 -25.65 -20.92 -11.58
N PRO A 246 -25.52 -22.25 -11.36
CA PRO A 246 -26.56 -23.22 -11.70
C PRO A 246 -27.66 -23.21 -10.64
N ILE A 247 -28.65 -22.33 -10.79
CA ILE A 247 -29.75 -22.18 -9.82
C ILE A 247 -31.00 -22.87 -10.37
N GLY A 248 -31.52 -23.86 -9.64
CA GLY A 248 -32.71 -24.61 -10.06
C GLY A 248 -32.57 -25.34 -11.41
N GLY A 249 -31.35 -25.80 -11.75
CA GLY A 249 -31.07 -26.49 -13.01
C GLY A 249 -30.92 -25.60 -14.24
N LYS A 250 -30.89 -24.27 -14.06
CA LYS A 250 -30.63 -23.29 -15.12
C LYS A 250 -29.39 -22.45 -14.79
N GLU A 251 -28.66 -22.05 -15.82
CA GLU A 251 -27.60 -21.06 -15.66
C GLU A 251 -28.21 -19.68 -15.46
N VAL A 252 -27.95 -19.09 -14.30
CA VAL A 252 -28.43 -17.75 -13.96
C VAL A 252 -27.25 -16.79 -13.90
N LYS A 253 -27.33 -15.71 -14.67
CA LYS A 253 -26.32 -14.64 -14.65
C LYS A 253 -26.57 -13.71 -13.47
N LEU A 254 -25.50 -13.45 -12.72
CA LEU A 254 -25.47 -12.55 -11.59
C LEU A 254 -24.47 -11.42 -11.89
N SER A 255 -24.87 -10.19 -11.65
CA SER A 255 -23.99 -9.02 -11.78
C SER A 255 -24.12 -8.12 -10.56
N PHE A 256 -23.00 -7.65 -10.03
CA PHE A 256 -22.94 -6.86 -8.82
C PHE A 256 -22.09 -5.61 -9.06
N SER A 257 -22.51 -4.49 -8.48
CA SER A 257 -21.77 -3.23 -8.51
C SER A 257 -22.01 -2.48 -7.22
N GLY A 258 -20.99 -1.87 -6.63
CA GLY A 258 -21.16 -1.17 -5.37
C GLY A 258 -19.93 -0.43 -4.89
N ILE A 259 -20.14 0.30 -3.80
CA ILE A 259 -19.12 1.06 -3.09
C ILE A 259 -18.71 0.27 -1.85
N VAL A 260 -17.41 0.05 -1.73
CA VAL A 260 -16.78 -0.57 -0.56
C VAL A 260 -16.56 0.51 0.50
N SER A 261 -17.10 0.26 1.70
CA SER A 261 -16.85 1.08 2.87
C SER A 261 -16.51 0.15 4.03
N ASN A 262 -15.20 0.02 4.29
CA ASN A 262 -14.64 -0.89 5.29
C ASN A 262 -15.16 -2.33 5.10
N ASP A 263 -16.00 -2.79 6.02
CA ASP A 263 -16.54 -4.15 6.06
C ASP A 263 -17.95 -4.25 5.44
N THR A 264 -18.35 -3.26 4.64
CA THR A 264 -19.60 -3.25 3.90
C THR A 264 -19.39 -2.95 2.42
N ILE A 265 -20.22 -3.57 1.57
CA ILE A 265 -20.38 -3.20 0.16
C ILE A 265 -21.85 -2.86 -0.05
N LYS A 266 -22.12 -1.66 -0.56
CA LYS A 266 -23.48 -1.21 -0.87
C LYS A 266 -23.58 -0.83 -2.34
N GLY A 267 -24.64 -1.29 -3.01
CA GLY A 267 -24.89 -0.91 -4.38
C GLY A 267 -26.06 -1.67 -4.99
N THR A 268 -25.86 -2.16 -6.20
CA THR A 268 -26.87 -2.84 -7.01
C THR A 268 -26.41 -4.25 -7.35
N GLN A 269 -27.34 -5.20 -7.29
CA GLN A 269 -27.20 -6.50 -7.94
C GLN A 269 -28.28 -6.66 -9.02
N VAL A 270 -27.96 -7.45 -10.04
CA VAL A 270 -28.89 -7.91 -11.07
C VAL A 270 -28.83 -9.42 -11.09
N VAL A 271 -29.98 -10.04 -10.86
CA VAL A 271 -30.15 -11.48 -10.74
C VAL A 271 -31.21 -11.89 -11.74
N ASP A 272 -30.82 -12.63 -12.78
CA ASP A 272 -31.72 -13.01 -13.90
C ASP A 272 -32.51 -11.81 -14.48
N GLY A 273 -31.81 -10.69 -14.69
CA GLY A 273 -32.41 -9.45 -15.20
C GLY A 273 -33.18 -8.62 -14.16
N VAL A 274 -33.45 -9.14 -12.97
CA VAL A 274 -34.12 -8.40 -11.89
C VAL A 274 -33.10 -7.61 -11.09
N LYS A 275 -33.24 -6.29 -11.09
CA LYS A 275 -32.38 -5.35 -10.35
C LYS A 275 -32.87 -5.19 -8.90
N SER A 276 -31.95 -5.28 -7.93
CA SER A 276 -32.24 -4.99 -6.52
C SER A 276 -31.02 -4.38 -5.81
N ASN A 277 -31.21 -3.96 -4.56
CA ASN A 277 -30.09 -3.49 -3.74
C ASN A 277 -29.14 -4.64 -3.37
N TRP A 278 -27.85 -4.37 -3.43
CA TRP A 278 -26.79 -5.24 -2.92
C TRP A 278 -26.25 -4.67 -1.62
N ASN A 279 -26.31 -5.45 -0.54
CA ASN A 279 -25.81 -5.06 0.77
C ASN A 279 -25.02 -6.22 1.36
N ALA A 280 -23.72 -6.28 1.03
CA ALA A 280 -22.82 -7.29 1.57
C ALA A 280 -22.06 -6.77 2.77
N SER A 281 -21.76 -7.67 3.70
CA SER A 281 -20.94 -7.40 4.87
C SER A 281 -19.94 -8.52 5.10
N ARG A 282 -18.80 -8.20 5.69
CA ARG A 282 -17.83 -9.19 6.16
C ARG A 282 -17.60 -9.04 7.66
N LYS A 283 -17.21 -10.11 8.32
CA LYS A 283 -16.72 -10.03 9.70
C LYS A 283 -15.38 -9.29 9.69
N ARG A 284 -15.21 -8.32 10.59
CA ARG A 284 -13.92 -7.65 10.77
C ARG A 284 -12.88 -8.69 11.20
N ILE A 285 -11.76 -8.72 10.49
CA ILE A 285 -10.67 -9.65 10.77
C ILE A 285 -9.61 -8.91 11.58
N SER A 286 -9.28 -9.44 12.76
CA SER A 286 -8.09 -9.02 13.48
C SER A 286 -6.93 -9.93 13.11
N ILE A 287 -5.88 -9.31 12.58
CA ILE A 287 -4.65 -10.00 12.23
C ILE A 287 -3.66 -10.02 13.40
N ASP A 288 -3.95 -9.28 14.47
CA ASP A 288 -3.09 -9.21 15.63
C ASP A 288 -2.99 -10.57 16.33
N GLY A 289 -1.83 -10.81 16.93
CA GLY A 289 -1.56 -12.02 17.68
C GLY A 289 -0.32 -12.75 17.21
N ARG A 290 -0.15 -13.94 17.76
CA ARG A 290 0.94 -14.85 17.44
C ARG A 290 0.39 -15.96 16.55
N TRP A 291 1.05 -16.18 15.43
CA TRP A 291 0.67 -17.15 14.42
C TRP A 291 1.79 -18.17 14.25
N LYS A 292 1.47 -19.45 14.39
CA LYS A 292 2.39 -20.52 14.04
C LYS A 292 2.23 -20.83 12.55
N TRP A 293 3.28 -20.73 11.76
CA TRP A 293 3.24 -20.93 10.32
C TRP A 293 4.09 -22.11 9.87
N GLU A 294 3.66 -22.74 8.78
CA GLU A 294 4.32 -23.84 8.11
C GLU A 294 4.24 -23.62 6.59
N ALA A 295 5.32 -23.92 5.88
CA ALA A 295 5.39 -23.80 4.44
C ALA A 295 6.01 -25.03 3.78
N LYS A 296 5.36 -25.53 2.74
CA LYS A 296 5.88 -26.60 1.86
C LYS A 296 6.47 -25.93 0.62
N THR A 297 7.78 -26.02 0.48
CA THR A 297 8.53 -25.33 -0.58
C THR A 297 9.29 -26.34 -1.44
N PRO A 298 9.73 -25.97 -2.65
CA PRO A 298 10.58 -26.84 -3.47
C PRO A 298 11.89 -27.27 -2.78
N ASP A 299 12.40 -26.45 -1.84
CA ASP A 299 13.63 -26.72 -1.08
C ASP A 299 13.37 -27.45 0.26
N GLY A 300 12.13 -27.85 0.55
CA GLY A 300 11.74 -28.56 1.76
C GLY A 300 10.69 -27.84 2.60
N GLU A 301 10.46 -28.34 3.80
CA GLU A 301 9.49 -27.79 4.74
C GLU A 301 10.12 -26.73 5.65
N LEU A 302 9.43 -25.60 5.80
CA LEU A 302 9.80 -24.49 6.68
C LEU A 302 8.72 -24.30 7.74
N ARG A 303 9.09 -23.83 8.93
CA ARG A 303 8.15 -23.55 10.01
C ARG A 303 8.66 -22.47 10.94
N GLY A 304 7.74 -21.77 11.59
CA GLY A 304 8.11 -20.72 12.51
C GLY A 304 6.94 -20.01 13.16
N GLU A 305 7.20 -18.81 13.66
CA GLU A 305 6.17 -17.93 14.21
C GLU A 305 6.16 -16.58 13.51
N LEU A 306 4.97 -15.98 13.43
CA LEU A 306 4.75 -14.63 12.96
C LEU A 306 4.00 -13.90 14.06
N LEU A 307 4.64 -12.88 14.63
CA LEU A 307 3.99 -12.00 15.59
C LEU A 307 3.54 -10.74 14.87
N ILE A 308 2.24 -10.47 14.92
CA ILE A 308 1.65 -9.24 14.36
C ILE A 308 1.10 -8.43 15.52
N LYS A 309 1.59 -7.21 15.66
CA LYS A 309 1.21 -6.30 16.76
C LYS A 309 0.72 -5.00 16.18
N GLN A 310 -0.53 -4.63 16.49
CA GLN A 310 -1.05 -3.31 16.18
C GLN A 310 -0.67 -2.32 17.29
N GLY A 311 -0.05 -1.21 16.90
CA GLY A 311 0.25 -0.05 17.73
C GLY A 311 -0.98 0.82 17.99
N LYS A 312 -0.86 1.77 18.93
CA LYS A 312 -1.95 2.71 19.27
C LYS A 312 -2.29 3.68 18.12
N ASP A 313 -1.31 3.91 17.26
CA ASP A 313 -1.41 4.66 16.00
C ASP A 313 -2.03 3.84 14.85
N GLY A 314 -2.37 2.58 15.10
CA GLY A 314 -2.89 1.64 14.10
C GLY A 314 -1.81 1.00 13.23
N MET A 315 -0.53 1.37 13.39
CA MET A 315 0.57 0.74 12.64
C MET A 315 0.79 -0.69 13.08
N LEU A 316 1.16 -1.54 12.14
CA LEU A 316 1.47 -2.94 12.41
C LEU A 316 2.99 -3.11 12.49
N SER A 317 3.45 -3.76 13.55
CA SER A 317 4.81 -4.27 13.66
C SER A 317 4.78 -5.79 13.53
N PHE A 318 5.76 -6.32 12.81
CA PHE A 318 5.87 -7.74 12.55
C PHE A 318 7.20 -8.27 13.08
N VAL A 319 7.18 -9.47 13.63
CA VAL A 319 8.39 -10.25 13.90
C VAL A 319 8.20 -11.61 13.25
N PHE A 320 9.08 -11.94 12.33
CA PHE A 320 9.10 -13.24 11.67
C PHE A 320 10.22 -14.07 12.29
N LEU A 321 9.85 -15.21 12.85
CA LEU A 321 10.76 -16.16 13.47
C LEU A 321 10.88 -17.39 12.57
N ASP A 322 12.08 -17.64 12.06
CA ASP A 322 12.49 -18.88 11.37
C ASP A 322 13.49 -19.61 12.28
N GLY A 323 13.02 -20.62 13.01
CA GLY A 323 13.74 -21.19 14.16
C GLY A 323 13.96 -20.13 15.26
N ASP A 324 15.22 -19.96 15.70
CA ASP A 324 15.62 -18.96 16.69
C ASP A 324 16.00 -17.60 16.09
N SER A 325 15.97 -17.48 14.75
CA SER A 325 16.34 -16.25 14.05
C SER A 325 15.13 -15.36 13.82
N GLY A 326 15.18 -14.12 14.32
CA GLY A 326 14.16 -13.11 14.06
C GLY A 326 14.59 -12.17 12.93
N THR A 327 13.71 -11.96 11.95
CA THR A 327 13.94 -10.99 10.87
C THR A 327 12.81 -9.97 10.79
N GLU A 328 13.19 -8.74 10.44
CA GLU A 328 12.25 -7.68 10.12
C GLU A 328 11.62 -7.94 8.74
N LEU A 329 10.32 -7.70 8.64
CA LEU A 329 9.59 -7.84 7.39
C LEU A 329 9.67 -6.55 6.56
N TRP A 330 9.76 -6.69 5.25
CA TRP A 330 9.61 -5.58 4.31
C TRP A 330 8.50 -5.87 3.29
N ASP A 331 8.16 -4.85 2.51
CA ASP A 331 7.16 -4.93 1.43
C ASP A 331 5.83 -5.59 1.88
N TRP A 332 5.39 -5.27 3.09
CA TRP A 332 4.19 -5.86 3.68
C TRP A 332 2.94 -5.01 3.44
N TYR A 333 1.80 -5.68 3.25
CA TYR A 333 0.50 -5.07 2.97
C TYR A 333 -0.64 -5.91 3.52
N VAL A 334 -1.74 -5.23 3.85
CA VAL A 334 -3.00 -5.86 4.21
C VAL A 334 -4.12 -5.24 3.39
N TRP A 335 -4.80 -6.03 2.57
CA TRP A 335 -5.97 -5.59 1.80
C TRP A 335 -7.21 -6.30 2.33
N GLY A 336 -7.87 -5.73 3.33
CA GLY A 336 -8.95 -6.44 4.03
C GLY A 336 -8.40 -7.70 4.71
N ALA A 337 -8.70 -8.87 4.18
CA ALA A 337 -8.24 -10.16 4.69
C ALA A 337 -6.97 -10.70 4.02
N SER A 338 -6.47 -10.09 2.94
CA SER A 338 -5.24 -10.56 2.28
C SER A 338 -4.01 -9.94 2.92
N LEU A 339 -3.01 -10.75 3.23
CA LEU A 339 -1.71 -10.36 3.77
C LEU A 339 -0.62 -10.69 2.76
N ARG A 340 0.28 -9.74 2.49
CA ARG A 340 1.52 -9.94 1.74
C ARG A 340 2.67 -9.43 2.59
N PHE A 341 3.82 -10.09 2.59
CA PHE A 341 5.06 -9.60 3.18
C PHE A 341 6.27 -10.35 2.63
N SER A 342 7.43 -9.71 2.68
CA SER A 342 8.71 -10.33 2.38
C SER A 342 9.56 -10.45 3.64
N ALA A 343 10.29 -11.55 3.75
CA ALA A 343 11.15 -11.88 4.88
C ALA A 343 12.46 -12.48 4.39
N LYS A 344 13.51 -12.36 5.20
CA LYS A 344 14.77 -13.07 4.98
C LYS A 344 14.80 -14.28 5.89
N LEU A 345 14.98 -15.47 5.31
CA LEU A 345 15.13 -16.71 6.06
C LEU A 345 16.51 -16.78 6.74
N SER A 346 16.66 -17.67 7.72
CA SER A 346 17.94 -18.00 8.36
C SER A 346 19.01 -18.44 7.34
N SER A 347 18.58 -19.09 6.25
CA SER A 347 19.42 -19.46 5.10
C SER A 347 19.94 -18.27 4.28
N GLY A 348 19.49 -17.05 4.56
CA GLY A 348 19.80 -15.84 3.81
C GLY A 348 18.94 -15.62 2.57
N LYS A 349 18.06 -16.57 2.22
CA LYS A 349 17.12 -16.44 1.10
C LYS A 349 16.02 -15.43 1.41
N GLU A 350 15.68 -14.61 0.43
CA GLU A 350 14.54 -13.69 0.50
C GLU A 350 13.29 -14.37 -0.03
N VAL A 351 12.22 -14.32 0.74
CA VAL A 351 10.96 -15.00 0.45
C VAL A 351 9.80 -14.04 0.57
N THR A 352 8.79 -14.21 -0.27
CA THR A 352 7.55 -13.42 -0.23
C THR A 352 6.38 -14.34 0.07
N PHE A 353 5.68 -14.05 1.16
CA PHE A 353 4.47 -14.73 1.58
C PHE A 353 3.23 -13.95 1.14
N ARG A 354 2.22 -14.68 0.67
CA ARG A 354 0.88 -14.16 0.34
C ARG A 354 -0.17 -15.07 0.97
N GLY A 355 -1.11 -14.53 1.72
CA GLY A 355 -2.12 -15.33 2.40
C GLY A 355 -3.48 -14.66 2.49
N LEU A 356 -4.55 -15.45 2.54
CA LEU A 356 -5.89 -15.01 2.92
C LEU A 356 -6.14 -15.42 4.37
N ILE A 357 -6.59 -14.45 5.17
CA ILE A 357 -6.92 -14.66 6.57
C ILE A 357 -8.40 -15.00 6.69
N GLU A 358 -8.70 -16.16 7.27
CA GLU A 358 -10.05 -16.60 7.59
C GLU A 358 -10.08 -17.05 9.05
N ASP A 359 -10.74 -16.25 9.90
CA ASP A 359 -10.76 -16.40 11.36
C ASP A 359 -9.35 -16.52 11.96
N ASP A 360 -8.98 -17.69 12.48
CA ASP A 360 -7.70 -17.97 13.11
C ASP A 360 -6.73 -18.75 12.20
N ARG A 361 -6.96 -18.69 10.88
CA ARG A 361 -6.10 -19.31 9.88
C ARG A 361 -5.66 -18.33 8.80
N ILE A 362 -4.45 -18.52 8.32
CA ILE A 362 -3.93 -17.91 7.10
C ILE A 362 -3.61 -19.03 6.13
N VAL A 363 -4.00 -18.91 4.88
CA VAL A 363 -3.64 -19.87 3.82
C VAL A 363 -3.22 -19.12 2.57
N GLY A 364 -2.13 -19.53 1.95
CA GLY A 364 -1.75 -19.05 0.63
C GLY A 364 -0.44 -19.61 0.13
N ASN A 365 0.33 -18.77 -0.57
CA ASN A 365 1.52 -19.18 -1.30
C ASN A 365 2.75 -18.43 -0.81
N VAL A 366 3.91 -19.09 -0.90
CA VAL A 366 5.22 -18.52 -0.60
C VAL A 366 6.11 -18.65 -1.83
N LYS A 367 6.85 -17.60 -2.17
CA LYS A 367 7.74 -17.58 -3.33
C LYS A 367 9.15 -17.20 -2.91
N CYS A 368 10.14 -17.86 -3.50
CA CYS A 368 11.54 -17.47 -3.47
C CYS A 368 12.07 -17.53 -4.91
N ASP A 369 12.79 -16.51 -5.36
CA ASP A 369 13.37 -16.51 -6.71
C ASP A 369 14.37 -17.65 -6.91
N ALA A 370 15.02 -18.12 -5.83
CA ALA A 370 15.95 -19.24 -5.86
C ALA A 370 15.28 -20.61 -6.07
N TRP A 371 13.98 -20.76 -5.83
CA TRP A 371 13.28 -22.05 -5.91
C TRP A 371 12.81 -22.41 -7.32
N GLY A 372 12.77 -21.44 -8.25
CA GLY A 372 12.20 -21.66 -9.58
C GLY A 372 10.68 -21.94 -9.57
N GLY A 373 9.99 -21.71 -8.44
CA GLY A 373 8.57 -22.01 -8.28
C GLY A 373 7.97 -21.42 -6.99
N GLU A 374 6.67 -21.64 -6.78
CA GLU A 374 5.94 -21.26 -5.57
C GLU A 374 5.68 -22.48 -4.69
N GLY A 375 5.75 -22.27 -3.37
CA GLY A 375 5.28 -23.21 -2.35
C GLY A 375 3.94 -22.81 -1.77
N GLU A 376 3.38 -23.66 -0.93
CA GLU A 376 2.18 -23.38 -0.15
C GLU A 376 2.57 -23.07 1.29
N TRP A 377 1.86 -22.15 1.94
CA TRP A 377 2.02 -21.91 3.37
C TRP A 377 0.67 -21.73 4.04
N ASN A 378 0.66 -22.04 5.32
CA ASN A 378 -0.46 -21.79 6.20
C ASN A 378 0.02 -21.31 7.56
N ALA A 379 -0.85 -20.62 8.29
CA ALA A 379 -0.61 -20.26 9.67
C ALA A 379 -1.86 -20.41 10.53
N ILE A 380 -1.68 -20.76 11.80
CA ILE A 380 -2.75 -20.88 12.78
C ILE A 380 -2.47 -19.88 13.92
N LYS A 381 -3.47 -19.09 14.30
CA LYS A 381 -3.36 -18.19 15.45
C LYS A 381 -3.30 -19.03 16.73
N ILE A 382 -2.27 -18.82 17.53
CA ILE A 382 -2.03 -19.56 18.78
C ILE A 382 -2.25 -18.70 20.03
N SER A 383 -2.28 -17.38 19.90
CA SER A 383 -2.78 -16.49 20.94
C SER A 383 -3.25 -15.16 20.38
N THR A 384 -4.35 -14.65 20.92
CA THR A 384 -4.67 -13.22 20.91
C THR A 384 -3.87 -12.56 22.02
N ARG A 385 -3.50 -11.30 21.82
CA ARG A 385 -2.65 -10.53 22.74
C ARG A 385 -3.07 -10.59 24.21
#